data_AF-A0A2T1D919-F1
#
_entry.id   AF-A0A2T1D919-F1
#
_cell.length_a   1.000
_cell.length_b   1.000
_cell.length_c   1.000
_cell.angle_alpha   90.00
_cell.angle_beta   90.00
_cell.angle_gamma   90.00
#
_symmetry.space_group_name_H-M   'P 1'
#
loop_
_entity.id
_entity.type
_entity.pdbx_description
1 polymer ?
#
loop_
_entity_poly.entity_id
_entity_poly.type
_entity_poly.pdbx_seq_one_letter_code
_entity_poly.pdbx_strand_id
1 'polypeptide(L)' 'MQQTPKQASNSQPRYFSRYLSLIPVIAVVSISLAFTAWLLINTVYPDRLFFLE' A
#
# COMPACT_ATOMS: atom_id res chain seq x y z
N MET A 1 36.98 19.59 -21.92
CA MET A 1 35.51 19.56 -21.76
C MET A 1 35.11 18.12 -21.48
N GLN A 2 34.97 17.75 -20.21
CA GLN A 2 34.60 16.38 -19.83
C GLN A 2 33.07 16.26 -19.90
N GLN A 3 32.58 15.37 -20.76
CA GLN A 3 31.18 15.02 -20.85
C GLN A 3 30.87 14.08 -19.68
N THR A 4 30.09 14.56 -18.70
CA THR A 4 29.59 13.72 -17.62
C THR A 4 28.61 12.69 -18.18
N PRO A 5 28.71 11.40 -17.83
CA PRO A 5 27.73 10.42 -18.24
C PRO A 5 26.39 10.80 -17.59
N LYS A 6 25.45 11.25 -18.42
CA LYS A 6 24.08 11.55 -18.03
C LYS A 6 23.49 10.24 -17.48
N GLN A 7 23.43 10.14 -16.16
CA GLN A 7 22.88 8.99 -15.43
C GLN A 7 21.56 8.62 -16.10
N ALA A 8 21.49 7.40 -16.66
CA ALA A 8 20.28 6.86 -17.22
C ALA A 8 19.22 6.92 -16.12
N SER A 9 18.35 7.93 -16.22
CA SER A 9 17.37 8.29 -15.20
C SER A 9 16.55 7.04 -14.90
N ASN A 10 16.77 6.51 -13.70
CA ASN A 10 16.08 5.38 -13.08
C ASN A 10 14.61 5.77 -12.89
N SER A 11 13.89 5.86 -14.00
CA SER A 11 12.56 6.45 -14.15
C SER A 11 11.46 5.41 -13.93
N GLN A 12 11.82 4.12 -13.96
CA GLN A 12 10.95 2.99 -13.70
C GLN A 12 10.30 2.98 -12.30
N PRO A 13 11.02 3.24 -11.18
CA PRO A 13 10.38 3.32 -9.85
C PRO A 13 9.38 4.49 -9.76
N ARG A 14 9.58 5.57 -10.52
CA ARG A 14 8.69 6.74 -10.49
C ARG A 14 7.32 6.43 -11.08
N TYR A 15 7.25 5.62 -12.13
CA TYR A 15 5.97 5.20 -12.71
C TYR A 15 5.23 4.25 -11.78
N PHE A 16 5.93 3.28 -11.18
CA PHE A 16 5.34 2.36 -10.21
C PHE A 16 4.75 3.10 -9.00
N SER A 17 5.50 4.01 -8.38
CA SER A 17 4.97 4.82 -7.27
C SER A 17 3.77 5.67 -7.70
N ARG A 18 3.77 6.19 -8.94
CA ARG A 18 2.63 6.96 -9.45
C ARG A 18 1.37 6.11 -9.63
N TYR A 19 1.50 4.87 -10.08
CA TYR A 19 0.38 3.92 -10.14
C TYR A 19 -0.11 3.53 -8.75
N LEU A 20 0.81 3.30 -7.80
CA LEU A 20 0.45 2.99 -6.42
C LEU A 20 -0.26 4.17 -5.74
N SER A 21 0.07 5.41 -6.12
CA SER A 21 -0.57 6.63 -5.64
C SER A 21 -1.93 6.93 -6.26
N LEU A 22 -2.41 6.14 -7.22
CA LEU A 22 -3.75 6.32 -7.76
C LEU A 22 -4.78 6.06 -6.66
N ILE A 23 -5.71 7.00 -6.48
CA ILE A 23 -6.84 6.89 -5.54
C ILE A 23 -7.50 5.50 -5.55
N PRO A 24 -7.86 4.91 -6.72
CA PRO A 24 -8.45 3.57 -6.73
C PRO A 24 -7.53 2.47 -6.19
N VAL A 25 -6.22 2.55 -6.47
CA VAL A 25 -5.24 1.56 -6.01
C VAL A 25 -5.06 1.67 -4.50
N ILE A 26 -4.91 2.89 -3.98
CA ILE A 26 -4.84 3.13 -2.53
C ILE A 26 -6.10 2.63 -1.84
N ALA A 27 -7.29 2.87 -2.41
CA ALA A 27 -8.55 2.43 -1.83
C ALA A 27 -8.61 0.91 -1.68
N VAL A 28 -8.26 0.16 -2.74
CA VAL A 28 -8.25 -1.31 -2.71
C VAL A 28 -7.22 -1.84 -1.71
N VAL A 29 -6.02 -1.26 -1.70
CA VAL A 29 -4.96 -1.64 -0.73
C VAL A 29 -5.43 -1.37 0.70
N SER A 30 -6.00 -0.20 0.97
CA SER A 30 -6.46 0.20 2.30
C SER A 30 -7.58 -0.72 2.83
N ILE A 31 -8.56 -1.03 1.99
CA ILE A 31 -9.67 -1.94 2.35
C ILE A 31 -9.12 -3.35 2.60
N SER A 32 -8.19 -3.82 1.76
CA SER A 32 -7.56 -5.13 1.94
C SER A 32 -6.80 -5.23 3.26
N LEU A 33 -6.06 -4.17 3.64
CA LEU A 33 -5.38 -4.11 4.93
C LEU A 33 -6.37 -4.07 6.10
N ALA A 34 -7.40 -3.22 6.03
CA ALA A 34 -8.42 -3.12 7.07
C ALA A 34 -9.13 -4.46 7.30
N PHE A 35 -9.48 -5.15 6.21
CA PHE A 35 -10.10 -6.47 6.27
C PHE A 35 -9.15 -7.53 6.82
N THR A 36 -7.88 -7.52 6.42
CA THR A 36 -6.87 -8.45 6.94
C THR A 36 -6.64 -8.23 8.43
N ALA A 37 -6.53 -6.98 8.87
CA ALA A 37 -6.39 -6.64 10.28
C ALA A 37 -7.62 -7.09 11.09
N TRP A 38 -8.82 -6.81 10.58
CA TRP A 38 -10.07 -7.29 11.17
C TRP A 38 -10.09 -8.81 11.31
N LEU A 39 -9.74 -9.53 10.24
CA LEU A 39 -9.73 -10.99 10.22
C LEU A 39 -8.72 -11.56 11.22
N LEU A 40 -7.50 -11.01 11.28
CA LEU A 40 -6.49 -11.42 12.25
C LEU A 40 -6.96 -11.20 13.69
N ILE A 41 -7.53 -10.03 13.99
CA ILE A 41 -8.07 -9.72 15.32
C ILE A 41 -9.18 -10.72 15.68
N ASN A 42 -10.09 -11.00 14.74
CA ASN A 42 -11.18 -11.95 14.95
C ASN A 42 -10.67 -13.40 15.12
N THR A 43 -9.60 -13.79 14.43
CA THR A 43 -9.03 -15.14 14.60
C THR A 43 -8.37 -15.34 15.95
N VAL A 44 -7.77 -14.29 16.52
CA VAL A 44 -7.07 -14.36 17.83
C VAL A 44 -8.03 -14.09 18.99
N TYR A 45 -9.01 -13.20 18.80
CA TYR A 45 -10.00 -12.80 19.79
C TYR A 45 -11.41 -12.93 19.23
N PRO A 46 -11.90 -14.16 19.00
CA PRO A 46 -13.21 -14.40 18.40
C PRO A 46 -14.37 -13.83 19.24
N ASP A 47 -14.20 -13.69 20.56
CA ASP A 47 -15.20 -13.14 21.48
C ASP A 47 -15.28 -11.61 21.51
N ARG A 48 -14.41 -10.88 20.80
CA ARG A 48 -14.45 -9.39 20.73
C ARG A 48 -15.04 -8.87 19.42
N LEU A 49 -16.01 -9.58 18.85
CA LEU A 49 -16.63 -9.20 17.57
C LEU A 49 -17.47 -7.92 17.64
N PHE A 50 -17.87 -7.49 18.84
CA PHE A 50 -18.68 -6.29 19.05
C PHE A 50 -18.04 -5.43 20.15
N PHE A 51 -17.33 -4.37 19.77
CA PHE A 51 -16.95 -3.28 20.69
C PHE A 51 -18.11 -2.26 20.83
N LEU A 52 -19.35 -2.71 20.77
CA LEU A 52 -20.55 -1.87 20.80
C LEU A 52 -21.60 -2.44 21.76
N GLU A 53 -21.17 -2.73 22.99
CA GLU A 53 -22.00 -2.62 24.21
C GLU A 53 -21.26 -1.73 25.21
#